data_AF-G5KEG5-F1
#
_entry.id   AF-G5KEG5-F1
#
_cell.length_a   1.000
_cell.length_b   1.000
_cell.length_c   1.000
_cell.angle_alpha   90.00
_cell.angle_beta   90.00
_cell.angle_gamma   90.00
#
_symmetry.space_group_name_H-M   'P 1'
#
loop_
_entity.id
_entity.type
_entity.pdbx_description
1 polymer ?
#
loop_
_entity_poly.entity_id
_entity_poly.type
_entity_poly.pdbx_seq_one_letter_code
_entity_poly.pdbx_strand_id
1 'polypeptide(L)'
;MIAYHITHDTVEINQIYELLDPDLSIIRDDMKHIITDIYPEGLSRWGNYLYPQRSNTQNAGMIVYETIYEYERRLNFPDLPSRFQSIFATKSIEDLKIWLPTFQARNIPFFIWKIDTLDSSVIELDSNYLAGGDVFGLQAFSPVLTSFAANKYWKGSMTDNPRKELLVSPKIKFIENISNQFLDIF
;
A
#
# COMPACT_ATOMS: atom_id res chain seq x y z
N MET A 1 8.25 -11.99 -10.39
CA MET A 1 8.84 -12.72 -9.23
C MET A 1 7.73 -13.25 -8.35
N ILE A 2 7.97 -14.28 -7.55
CA ILE A 2 6.96 -14.76 -6.59
C ILE A 2 6.95 -13.89 -5.33
N ALA A 3 5.77 -13.47 -4.90
CA ALA A 3 5.54 -12.76 -3.64
C ALA A 3 4.24 -13.22 -2.98
N TYR A 4 3.98 -12.74 -1.76
CA TYR A 4 2.80 -13.10 -0.98
C TYR A 4 1.99 -11.86 -0.60
N HIS A 5 0.68 -11.92 -0.80
CA HIS A 5 -0.25 -10.79 -0.63
C HIS A 5 -1.41 -11.19 0.27
N ILE A 6 -1.83 -10.29 1.16
CA ILE A 6 -3.05 -10.44 1.97
C ILE A 6 -4.09 -9.45 1.47
N THR A 7 -5.31 -9.91 1.23
CA THR A 7 -6.43 -9.05 0.81
C THR A 7 -7.75 -9.46 1.44
N HIS A 8 -8.66 -8.50 1.61
CA HIS A 8 -10.06 -8.75 1.95
C HIS A 8 -10.92 -9.05 0.70
N ASP A 9 -10.38 -8.78 -0.50
CA ASP A 9 -11.11 -8.98 -1.74
C ASP A 9 -11.18 -10.46 -2.12
N THR A 10 -12.32 -10.83 -2.70
CA THR A 10 -12.41 -12.10 -3.43
C THR A 10 -11.70 -11.92 -4.77
N VAL A 11 -10.75 -12.80 -5.08
CA VAL A 11 -9.91 -12.76 -6.27
C VAL A 11 -9.92 -14.13 -6.94
N GLU A 12 -9.84 -14.17 -8.26
CA GLU A 12 -9.79 -15.41 -9.03
C GLU A 12 -8.34 -15.83 -9.34
N ILE A 13 -8.10 -17.15 -9.41
CA ILE A 13 -6.83 -17.69 -9.87
C ILE A 13 -6.59 -17.24 -11.32
N ASN A 14 -5.34 -16.87 -11.63
CA ASN A 14 -4.90 -16.28 -12.89
C ASN A 14 -5.44 -14.89 -13.22
N GLN A 15 -6.24 -14.28 -12.34
CA GLN A 15 -6.65 -12.89 -12.52
C GLN A 15 -5.42 -11.99 -12.59
N ILE A 16 -5.40 -11.12 -13.59
CA ILE A 16 -4.39 -10.07 -13.73
C ILE A 16 -4.93 -8.82 -13.06
N TYR A 17 -4.11 -8.20 -12.23
CA TYR A 17 -4.43 -6.94 -11.57
C TYR A 17 -3.68 -5.80 -12.24
N GLU A 18 -4.41 -4.79 -12.68
CA GLU A 18 -3.92 -3.58 -13.34
C GLU A 18 -4.39 -2.33 -12.58
N LEU A 19 -3.84 -1.16 -12.92
CA LEU A 19 -4.36 0.12 -12.43
C LEU A 19 -5.83 0.27 -12.84
N LEU A 20 -6.58 0.94 -11.99
CA LEU A 20 -7.97 1.30 -12.21
C LEU A 20 -8.05 2.78 -12.58
N ASP A 21 -9.05 3.12 -13.38
CA ASP A 21 -9.44 4.52 -13.53
C ASP A 21 -9.71 5.13 -12.14
N PRO A 22 -9.26 6.38 -11.90
CA PRO A 22 -9.55 7.03 -10.63
C PRO A 22 -11.06 7.16 -10.38
N ASP A 23 -11.51 6.92 -9.17
CA ASP A 23 -12.90 7.18 -8.78
C ASP A 23 -13.13 8.70 -8.66
N LEU A 24 -13.71 9.26 -9.72
CA LEU A 24 -14.02 10.69 -9.81
C LEU A 24 -15.45 11.01 -9.37
N SER A 25 -16.24 10.03 -8.91
CA SER A 25 -17.67 10.21 -8.61
C SER A 25 -17.94 11.19 -7.46
N ILE A 26 -17.00 11.27 -6.51
CA ILE A 26 -17.08 12.13 -5.32
C ILE A 26 -16.32 13.46 -5.49
N ILE A 27 -15.66 13.65 -6.64
CA ILE A 27 -14.83 14.80 -6.96
C ILE A 27 -15.62 15.80 -7.81
N ARG A 28 -15.54 17.08 -7.46
CA ARG A 28 -16.14 18.14 -8.27
C ARG A 28 -15.49 18.18 -9.66
N ASP A 29 -16.29 18.47 -10.68
CA ASP A 29 -15.83 18.45 -12.09
C ASP A 29 -14.59 19.32 -12.33
N ASP A 30 -14.52 20.50 -11.72
CA ASP A 30 -13.39 21.42 -11.85
C ASP A 30 -12.10 20.92 -11.21
N MET A 31 -12.16 19.88 -10.36
CA MET A 31 -11.01 19.32 -9.64
C MET A 31 -10.56 17.96 -10.20
N LYS A 32 -11.33 17.32 -11.08
CA LYS A 32 -11.02 15.99 -11.61
C LYS A 32 -9.64 15.91 -12.24
N HIS A 33 -9.24 16.99 -12.93
CA HIS A 33 -7.93 17.08 -13.58
C HIS A 33 -6.75 16.88 -12.61
N ILE A 34 -6.87 17.29 -11.34
CA ILE A 34 -5.80 17.14 -10.35
C ILE A 34 -5.37 15.68 -10.22
N ILE A 35 -6.33 14.75 -10.20
CA ILE A 35 -6.02 13.33 -10.05
C ILE A 35 -5.50 12.75 -11.36
N THR A 36 -6.13 13.08 -12.49
CA THR A 36 -5.76 12.54 -13.80
C THR A 36 -4.42 13.07 -14.30
N ASP A 37 -4.02 14.27 -13.91
CA ASP A 37 -2.73 14.86 -14.28
C ASP A 37 -1.58 14.25 -13.44
N ILE A 38 -1.85 13.92 -12.17
CA ILE A 38 -0.86 13.32 -11.27
C ILE A 38 -0.73 11.81 -11.51
N TYR A 39 -1.84 11.12 -11.79
CA TYR A 39 -1.90 9.68 -12.05
C TYR A 39 -2.61 9.36 -13.37
N PRO A 40 -1.99 9.71 -14.51
CA PRO A 40 -2.59 9.49 -15.83
C PRO A 40 -2.77 8.00 -16.16
N GLU A 41 -1.97 7.13 -15.55
CA GLU A 41 -2.07 5.66 -15.70
C GLU A 41 -3.10 5.04 -14.74
N GLY A 42 -3.74 5.85 -13.89
CA GLY A 42 -4.68 5.40 -12.88
C GLY A 42 -4.05 5.07 -11.52
N LEU A 43 -4.87 4.48 -10.66
CA LEU A 43 -4.57 4.20 -9.26
C LEU A 43 -4.75 2.72 -8.94
N SER A 44 -4.04 2.21 -7.94
CA SER A 44 -4.40 0.92 -7.37
C SER A 44 -5.74 1.06 -6.64
N ARG A 45 -6.37 -0.07 -6.30
CA ARG A 45 -7.55 -0.11 -5.43
C ARG A 45 -7.30 0.63 -4.11
N TRP A 46 -6.12 0.44 -3.52
CA TRP A 46 -5.72 1.19 -2.32
C TRP A 46 -5.60 2.69 -2.60
N GLY A 47 -4.98 3.06 -3.72
CA GLY A 47 -4.92 4.46 -4.15
C GLY A 47 -6.28 5.09 -4.33
N ASN A 48 -7.20 4.39 -4.99
CA ASN A 48 -8.58 4.82 -5.19
C ASN A 48 -9.36 4.91 -3.88
N TYR A 49 -9.05 4.07 -2.90
CA TYR A 49 -9.64 4.16 -1.57
C TYR A 49 -9.10 5.36 -0.76
N LEU A 50 -7.94 5.92 -1.06
CA LEU A 50 -7.35 7.00 -0.25
C LEU A 50 -7.29 8.36 -0.93
N TYR A 51 -6.80 8.41 -2.15
CA TYR A 51 -6.44 9.65 -2.82
C TYR A 51 -7.64 10.57 -3.13
N PRO A 52 -8.76 10.07 -3.69
CA PRO A 52 -9.94 10.91 -3.92
C PRO A 52 -10.81 11.11 -2.66
N GLN A 53 -10.60 10.33 -1.59
CA GLN A 53 -11.50 10.33 -0.45
C GLN A 53 -11.40 11.60 0.40
N ARG A 54 -12.54 12.02 0.96
CA ARG A 54 -12.58 13.06 1.98
C ARG A 54 -12.13 12.49 3.32
N SER A 55 -11.31 13.25 4.04
CA SER A 55 -10.91 12.87 5.39
C SER A 55 -12.09 12.95 6.39
N ASN A 56 -12.12 12.02 7.32
CA ASN A 56 -12.92 12.01 8.53
C ASN A 56 -12.01 11.72 9.74
N THR A 57 -12.58 11.64 10.93
CA THR A 57 -11.80 11.43 12.16
C THR A 57 -11.11 10.08 12.23
N GLN A 58 -11.51 9.09 11.42
CA GLN A 58 -10.93 7.75 11.39
C GLN A 58 -9.81 7.57 10.35
N ASN A 59 -9.77 8.39 9.29
CA ASN A 59 -8.80 8.25 8.20
C ASN A 59 -7.93 9.49 7.92
N ALA A 60 -8.14 10.60 8.64
CA ALA A 60 -7.37 11.84 8.43
C ALA A 60 -5.85 11.63 8.57
N GLY A 61 -5.42 10.85 9.58
CA GLY A 61 -4.00 10.51 9.77
C GLY A 61 -3.43 9.84 8.53
N MET A 62 -4.05 8.74 8.09
CA MET A 62 -3.66 7.98 6.90
C MET A 62 -3.54 8.84 5.64
N ILE A 63 -4.52 9.72 5.38
CA ILE A 63 -4.48 10.61 4.21
C ILE A 63 -3.29 11.57 4.29
N VAL A 64 -3.06 12.18 5.46
CA VAL A 64 -1.92 13.11 5.66
C VAL A 64 -0.59 12.38 5.49
N TYR A 65 -0.41 11.21 6.11
CA TYR A 65 0.81 10.43 5.99
C TYR A 65 1.07 10.01 4.54
N GLU A 66 0.13 9.34 3.88
CA GLU A 66 0.31 8.87 2.50
C GLU A 66 0.58 10.04 1.54
N THR A 67 -0.05 11.20 1.77
CA THR A 67 0.21 12.41 0.99
C THR A 67 1.65 12.91 1.17
N ILE A 68 2.16 13.02 2.40
CA ILE A 68 3.54 13.48 2.66
C ILE A 68 4.55 12.48 2.10
N TYR A 69 4.28 11.19 2.24
CA TYR A 69 5.11 10.13 1.68
C TYR A 69 5.18 10.22 0.16
N GLU A 70 4.06 10.45 -0.52
CA GLU A 70 4.07 10.62 -1.97
C GLU A 70 4.78 11.92 -2.40
N TYR A 71 4.62 13.02 -1.66
CA TYR A 71 5.36 14.24 -1.96
C TYR A 71 6.88 14.03 -1.86
N GLU A 72 7.35 13.39 -0.79
CA GLU A 72 8.77 13.05 -0.62
C GLU A 72 9.27 12.14 -1.76
N ARG A 73 8.48 11.14 -2.15
CA ARG A 73 8.79 10.26 -3.29
C ARG A 73 8.94 11.07 -4.57
N ARG A 74 7.95 11.90 -4.91
CA ARG A 74 7.96 12.67 -6.17
C ARG A 74 9.11 13.68 -6.23
N LEU A 75 9.49 14.26 -5.10
CA LEU A 75 10.57 15.25 -5.03
C LEU A 75 11.95 14.61 -5.10
N ASN A 76 12.18 13.52 -4.36
CA ASN A 76 13.53 12.99 -4.11
C ASN A 76 13.78 11.59 -4.67
N PHE A 77 12.74 10.84 -5.00
CA PHE A 77 12.80 9.45 -5.47
C PHE A 77 11.79 9.16 -6.60
N PRO A 78 11.75 9.98 -7.67
CA PRO A 78 10.67 9.95 -8.66
C PRO A 78 10.57 8.62 -9.43
N ASP A 79 11.67 7.89 -9.53
CA ASP A 79 11.75 6.60 -10.25
C ASP A 79 11.19 5.41 -9.45
N LEU A 80 10.91 5.59 -8.15
CA LEU A 80 10.34 4.54 -7.30
C LEU A 80 8.82 4.45 -7.47
N PRO A 81 8.23 3.25 -7.37
CA PRO A 81 6.78 3.10 -7.53
C PRO A 81 5.99 3.83 -6.44
N SER A 82 4.90 4.50 -6.81
CA SER A 82 4.01 5.17 -5.85
C SER A 82 3.23 4.15 -5.02
N ARG A 83 3.05 4.41 -3.72
CA ARG A 83 2.15 3.63 -2.86
C ARG A 83 0.68 3.71 -3.31
N PHE A 84 0.28 4.82 -3.92
CA PHE A 84 -1.07 4.99 -4.48
C PHE A 84 -1.28 4.20 -5.77
N GLN A 85 -0.20 3.81 -6.44
CA GLN A 85 -0.28 2.96 -7.61
C GLN A 85 0.09 1.52 -7.30
N SER A 86 0.70 1.20 -6.16
CA SER A 86 1.20 -0.16 -5.87
C SER A 86 0.17 -1.06 -5.20
N ILE A 87 0.45 -2.36 -5.24
CA ILE A 87 -0.03 -3.33 -4.26
C ILE A 87 1.05 -3.60 -3.21
N PHE A 88 0.64 -4.08 -2.05
CA PHE A 88 1.54 -4.44 -0.95
C PHE A 88 1.70 -5.96 -0.86
N ALA A 89 2.93 -6.44 -0.79
CA ALA A 89 3.22 -7.87 -0.66
C ALA A 89 4.43 -8.11 0.25
N THR A 90 4.83 -9.36 0.43
CA THR A 90 6.11 -9.72 1.08
C THR A 90 6.85 -10.74 0.23
N LYS A 91 8.19 -10.81 0.37
CA LYS A 91 9.00 -11.81 -0.34
C LYS A 91 8.80 -13.22 0.21
N SER A 92 8.50 -13.34 1.50
CA SER A 92 8.37 -14.62 2.20
C SER A 92 7.06 -14.70 2.98
N ILE A 93 6.64 -15.93 3.29
CA ILE A 93 5.52 -16.20 4.20
C ILE A 93 5.88 -15.76 5.61
N GLU A 94 7.14 -15.90 6.02
CA GLU A 94 7.64 -15.50 7.33
C GLU A 94 7.45 -13.99 7.56
N ASP A 95 7.79 -13.17 6.55
CA ASP A 95 7.56 -11.73 6.62
C ASP A 95 6.05 -11.40 6.60
N LEU A 96 5.24 -12.19 5.87
CA LEU A 96 3.78 -12.02 5.80
C LEU A 96 3.12 -12.21 7.17
N LYS A 97 3.62 -13.16 7.98
CA LYS A 97 3.04 -13.50 9.30
C LYS A 97 2.98 -12.31 10.26
N ILE A 98 3.87 -11.32 10.13
CA ILE A 98 3.88 -10.11 10.95
C ILE A 98 2.59 -9.28 10.74
N TRP A 99 1.96 -9.39 9.58
CA TRP A 99 0.76 -8.64 9.22
C TRP A 99 -0.55 -9.31 9.66
N LEU A 100 -0.53 -10.62 9.94
CA LEU A 100 -1.73 -11.39 10.28
C LEU A 100 -2.52 -10.81 11.47
N PRO A 101 -1.88 -10.40 12.59
CA PRO A 101 -2.62 -9.82 13.72
C PRO A 101 -3.43 -8.58 13.33
N THR A 102 -2.92 -7.75 12.42
CA THR A 102 -3.61 -6.54 11.95
C THR A 102 -4.85 -6.89 11.13
N PHE A 103 -4.79 -7.93 10.29
CA PHE A 103 -5.93 -8.38 9.50
C PHE A 103 -6.98 -9.10 10.37
N GLN A 104 -6.53 -9.92 11.32
CA GLN A 104 -7.40 -10.62 12.28
C GLN A 104 -8.19 -9.66 13.17
N ALA A 105 -7.55 -8.60 13.66
CA ALA A 105 -8.19 -7.61 14.54
C ALA A 105 -9.39 -6.89 13.89
N ARG A 106 -9.50 -6.89 12.56
CA ARG A 106 -10.62 -6.27 11.84
C ARG A 106 -11.89 -7.11 11.86
N ASN A 107 -11.81 -8.39 12.21
CA ASN A 107 -12.94 -9.32 12.20
C ASN A 107 -13.70 -9.36 10.85
N ILE A 108 -12.96 -9.25 9.75
CA ILE A 108 -13.45 -9.34 8.37
C ILE A 108 -12.64 -10.45 7.68
N PRO A 109 -13.26 -11.33 6.87
CA PRO A 109 -12.53 -12.35 6.12
C PRO A 109 -11.38 -11.75 5.31
N PHE A 110 -10.26 -12.47 5.25
CA PHE A 110 -9.13 -12.15 4.40
C PHE A 110 -8.54 -13.41 3.80
N PHE A 111 -7.85 -13.23 2.68
CA PHE A 111 -7.24 -14.29 1.89
C PHE A 111 -5.76 -14.02 1.73
N ILE A 112 -4.97 -15.09 1.79
CA ILE A 112 -3.53 -15.05 1.56
C ILE A 112 -3.26 -15.67 0.20
N TRP A 113 -2.57 -14.92 -0.64
CA TRP A 113 -2.31 -15.27 -2.02
C TRP A 113 -0.83 -15.32 -2.32
N LYS A 114 -0.42 -16.32 -3.07
CA LYS A 114 0.83 -16.32 -3.83
C LYS A 114 0.58 -15.61 -5.15
N ILE A 115 1.41 -14.61 -5.44
CA ILE A 115 1.31 -13.78 -6.64
C ILE A 115 2.58 -13.87 -7.47
N ASP A 116 2.45 -13.74 -8.78
CA ASP A 116 3.57 -13.43 -9.68
C ASP A 116 3.52 -11.94 -9.97
N THR A 117 4.61 -11.25 -9.69
CA THR A 117 4.75 -9.83 -10.03
C THR A 117 4.99 -9.59 -11.51
N LEU A 118 5.11 -10.64 -12.34
CA LEU A 118 5.43 -10.54 -13.77
C LEU A 118 6.66 -9.63 -13.97
N ASP A 119 6.58 -8.68 -14.91
CA ASP A 119 7.61 -7.68 -15.22
C ASP A 119 7.43 -6.36 -14.44
N SER A 120 6.58 -6.34 -13.40
CA SER A 120 6.35 -5.15 -12.60
C SER A 120 7.60 -4.67 -11.87
N SER A 121 7.70 -3.35 -11.68
CA SER A 121 8.64 -2.77 -10.72
C SER A 121 8.33 -3.24 -9.31
N VAL A 122 9.36 -3.66 -8.57
CA VAL A 122 9.27 -4.14 -7.20
C VAL A 122 10.35 -3.48 -6.37
N ILE A 123 9.98 -2.94 -5.20
CA ILE A 123 10.93 -2.48 -4.20
C ILE A 123 10.56 -3.05 -2.83
N GLU A 124 11.57 -3.46 -2.06
CA GLU A 124 11.42 -3.90 -0.68
C GLU A 124 11.81 -2.77 0.27
N LEU A 125 10.91 -2.44 1.19
CA LEU A 125 11.01 -1.30 2.10
C LEU A 125 10.68 -1.73 3.53
N ASP A 126 11.13 -0.93 4.50
CA ASP A 126 10.80 -1.14 5.91
C ASP A 126 9.61 -0.28 6.34
N SER A 127 8.46 -0.91 6.49
CA SER A 127 7.23 -0.24 6.89
C SER A 127 7.24 0.26 8.34
N ASN A 128 8.27 -0.03 9.15
CA ASN A 128 8.45 0.62 10.44
C ASN A 128 8.65 2.13 10.30
N TYR A 129 9.20 2.61 9.18
CA TYR A 129 9.31 4.04 8.94
C TYR A 129 7.94 4.70 8.73
N LEU A 130 6.91 3.97 8.27
CA LEU A 130 5.54 4.49 8.14
C LEU A 130 4.90 4.85 9.50
N ALA A 131 5.44 4.36 10.62
CA ALA A 131 4.85 4.48 11.97
C ALA A 131 5.07 5.85 12.64
N GLY A 132 5.24 6.93 11.87
CA GLY A 132 5.46 8.30 12.34
C GLY A 132 4.26 8.98 13.04
N GLY A 133 3.25 8.20 13.41
CA GLY A 133 2.16 8.53 14.32
C GLY A 133 1.09 7.45 14.25
N ASP A 134 0.09 7.56 15.12
CA ASP A 134 -1.12 6.73 15.01
C ASP A 134 -1.69 6.93 13.59
N VAL A 135 -1.59 5.93 12.71
CA VAL A 135 -2.06 6.08 11.31
C VAL A 135 -3.56 6.40 11.27
N PHE A 136 -4.27 6.15 12.37
CA PHE A 136 -5.69 6.47 12.55
C PHE A 136 -5.94 7.85 13.18
N GLY A 137 -4.90 8.57 13.61
CA GLY A 137 -4.98 9.87 14.25
C GLY A 137 -3.91 10.87 13.80
N LEU A 138 -4.03 12.11 14.25
CA LEU A 138 -2.98 13.14 14.10
C LEU A 138 -2.37 13.52 15.45
N GLN A 139 -2.66 12.73 16.50
CA GLN A 139 -2.05 12.92 17.81
C GLN A 139 -0.55 12.65 17.68
N ALA A 140 0.27 13.61 18.11
CA ALA A 140 1.72 13.61 17.92
C ALA A 140 2.22 13.67 16.47
N PHE A 141 1.37 14.06 15.50
CA PHE A 141 1.84 14.35 14.15
C PHE A 141 2.91 15.47 14.18
N SER A 142 4.02 15.23 13.47
CA SER A 142 5.06 16.23 13.26
C SER A 142 5.52 16.18 11.81
N PRO A 143 5.31 17.24 11.01
CA PRO A 143 5.66 17.23 9.60
C PRO A 143 7.17 17.00 9.38
N VAL A 144 8.02 17.47 10.31
CA VAL A 144 9.47 17.25 10.25
C VAL A 144 9.82 15.78 10.49
N LEU A 145 9.23 15.15 11.52
CA LEU A 145 9.47 13.73 11.80
C LEU A 145 8.91 12.85 10.68
N THR A 146 7.73 13.19 10.16
CA THR A 146 7.12 12.46 9.05
C THR A 146 7.96 12.58 7.78
N SER A 147 8.48 13.76 7.45
CA SER A 147 9.34 13.95 6.29
C SER A 147 10.67 13.18 6.43
N PHE A 148 11.26 13.19 7.64
CA PHE A 148 12.44 12.37 7.94
C PHE A 148 12.16 10.88 7.73
N ALA A 149 11.04 10.39 8.26
CA ALA A 149 10.66 8.99 8.12
C ALA A 149 10.34 8.61 6.67
N ALA A 150 9.65 9.48 5.92
CA ALA A 150 9.39 9.30 4.50
C ALA A 150 10.70 9.22 3.69
N ASN A 151 11.67 10.09 4.00
CA ASN A 151 12.98 10.04 3.36
C ASN A 151 13.68 8.70 3.65
N LYS A 152 13.66 8.25 4.91
CA LYS A 152 14.26 6.96 5.31
C LYS A 152 13.60 5.78 4.61
N TYR A 153 12.27 5.78 4.55
CA TYR A 153 11.47 4.78 3.85
C TYR A 153 11.86 4.72 2.37
N TRP A 154 11.75 5.83 1.63
CA TRP A 154 12.03 5.84 0.20
C TRP A 154 13.49 5.64 -0.17
N LYS A 155 14.41 6.01 0.72
CA LYS A 155 15.83 5.68 0.57
C LYS A 155 16.12 4.18 0.70
N GLY A 156 15.15 3.37 1.13
CA GLY A 156 15.33 1.94 1.39
C GLY A 156 16.13 1.67 2.66
N SER A 157 16.10 2.59 3.64
CA SER A 157 16.70 2.33 4.95
C SER A 157 15.97 1.17 5.62
N MET A 158 16.69 0.40 6.43
CA MET A 158 16.14 -0.69 7.23
C MET A 158 16.48 -0.44 8.69
N THR A 159 15.50 -0.68 9.57
CA THR A 159 15.72 -0.79 11.02
C THR A 159 16.41 -2.11 11.37
N ASP A 160 16.85 -2.26 12.61
CA ASP A 160 17.46 -3.52 13.08
C ASP A 160 16.48 -4.71 13.02
N ASN A 161 15.18 -4.44 13.15
CA ASN A 161 14.10 -5.43 13.11
C ASN A 161 13.03 -4.99 12.08
N PRO A 162 13.33 -5.08 10.77
CA PRO A 162 12.51 -4.47 9.75
C PRO A 162 11.16 -5.17 9.60
N ARG A 163 10.09 -4.38 9.49
CA ARG A 163 8.78 -4.86 9.07
C ARG A 163 8.70 -4.75 7.55
N LYS A 164 9.25 -5.75 6.86
CA LYS A 164 9.42 -5.73 5.40
C LYS A 164 8.09 -5.70 4.67
N GLU A 165 8.04 -4.88 3.65
CA GLU A 165 6.93 -4.71 2.72
C GLU A 165 7.50 -4.59 1.31
N LEU A 166 6.86 -5.23 0.34
CA LEU A 166 7.07 -5.00 -1.08
C LEU A 166 6.04 -4.01 -1.59
N LEU A 167 6.50 -2.97 -2.28
CA LEU A 167 5.65 -2.24 -3.22
C LEU A 167 5.83 -2.86 -4.59
N VAL A 168 4.74 -3.32 -5.17
CA VAL A 168 4.72 -3.91 -6.52
C VAL A 168 3.81 -3.06 -7.40
N SER A 169 4.37 -2.48 -8.47
CA SER A 169 3.57 -1.78 -9.47
C SER A 169 2.57 -2.73 -10.13
N PRO A 170 1.37 -2.28 -10.50
CA PRO A 170 0.37 -3.15 -11.09
C PRO A 170 0.74 -3.61 -12.49
N LYS A 171 1.01 -4.91 -12.52
CA LYS A 171 0.58 -5.91 -13.49
C LYS A 171 0.92 -7.24 -12.84
N ILE A 172 0.14 -7.65 -11.85
CA ILE A 172 0.41 -8.90 -11.11
C ILE A 172 -0.57 -9.99 -11.50
N LYS A 173 -0.19 -11.24 -11.24
CA LYS A 173 -1.04 -12.40 -11.45
C LYS A 173 -1.22 -13.17 -10.16
N PHE A 174 -2.47 -13.44 -9.79
CA PHE A 174 -2.77 -14.32 -8.67
C PHE A 174 -2.56 -15.78 -9.09
N ILE A 175 -1.67 -16.50 -8.39
CA ILE A 175 -1.32 -17.88 -8.75
C ILE A 175 -2.08 -18.89 -7.90
N GLU A 176 -2.10 -18.68 -6.59
CA GLU A 176 -2.57 -19.70 -5.64
C GLU A 176 -3.11 -19.03 -4.37
N ASN A 177 -4.30 -19.45 -3.94
CA ASN A 177 -4.83 -19.11 -2.63
C ASN A 177 -4.25 -20.09 -1.60
N ILE A 178 -3.42 -19.58 -0.70
CA ILE A 178 -2.73 -20.36 0.32
C ILE A 178 -3.32 -20.18 1.71
N SER A 179 -4.51 -19.58 1.83
CA SER A 179 -5.15 -19.30 3.14
C SER A 179 -5.27 -20.55 4.01
N ASN A 180 -5.50 -21.72 3.40
CA ASN A 180 -5.62 -22.99 4.11
C ASN A 180 -4.34 -23.40 4.87
N GLN A 181 -3.18 -22.89 4.48
CA GLN A 181 -1.90 -23.16 5.15
C GLN A 181 -1.76 -22.40 6.49
N PHE A 182 -2.72 -21.53 6.80
CA PHE A 182 -2.73 -20.70 7.99
C PHE A 182 -3.94 -20.98 8.88
N LEU A 183 -4.70 -22.06 8.62
CA LEU A 183 -5.89 -22.46 9.41
C LEU A 183 -5.61 -22.60 10.91
N ASP A 184 -4.41 -23.02 11.29
CA ASP A 184 -4.00 -23.13 12.70
C ASP A 184 -3.73 -21.77 13.37
N ILE A 185 -3.71 -20.69 12.59
CA ILE A 185 -3.50 -19.31 13.05
C ILE A 185 -4.84 -18.54 13.06
N PHE A 186 -5.90 -19.07 12.42
CA PHE A 186 -7.24 -18.47 12.33
C PHE A 186 -8.15 -18.88 13.48
#